data_AF-A0A7W7GS20-F1
#
_entry.id   AF-A0A7W7GS20-F1
#
_cell.length_a   1.000
_cell.length_b   1.000
_cell.length_c   1.000
_cell.angle_alpha   90.00
_cell.angle_beta   90.00
_cell.angle_gamma   90.00
#
_symmetry.space_group_name_H-M   'P 1'
#
loop_
_entity.id
_entity.type
_entity.pdbx_description
1 polymer ?
#
loop_
_entity_poly.entity_id
_entity_poly.type
_entity_poly.pdbx_seq_one_letter_code
_entity_poly.pdbx_strand_id
1 'polypeptide(L)'
;MSPLERRYRRLLRIYPAAHRAAYQEEMLGVLLAGSPPGRRFPGPGDALDLVRAGLTARFTRRSTKVPGTGWRDAIAVTALVVALLIAGFAVATCAEALLDRAHGVPRQLAGATGLLDPALRAVAWLAVAAAALTGRYRAAAAMSGLALLAEFGSVAFWLGLTPWQAMRLAWAPCMAILVATAFVTARTARPIREIVGGFGRALLVAAGIVPAAAAWAAEAPVPGFDDLSVWVPLALVSGMVIGIDPPVRRRVVLLVPAMMLTPVVFLQVWDSTVLPGSGGLVPQVVTVRESVLSLAPIVIVAGLAAGARFVVRRRGQVRVHE
;
A
#
# COMPACT_ATOMS: atom_id res chain seq x y z
N MET A 1 -25.93 -11.79 35.95
CA MET A 1 -25.16 -11.38 34.76
C MET A 1 -25.48 -12.31 33.60
N SER A 2 -26.08 -11.80 32.52
CA SER A 2 -26.57 -12.65 31.42
C SER A 2 -25.43 -13.17 30.52
N PRO A 3 -25.61 -14.30 29.80
CA PRO A 3 -24.62 -14.76 28.83
C PRO A 3 -24.31 -13.74 27.73
N LEU A 4 -25.31 -12.97 27.30
CA LEU A 4 -25.17 -11.91 26.30
C LEU A 4 -24.31 -10.75 26.80
N GLU A 5 -24.57 -10.29 28.03
CA GLU A 5 -23.81 -9.22 28.68
C GLU A 5 -22.31 -9.56 28.76
N ARG A 6 -21.96 -10.79 29.16
CA ARG A 6 -20.56 -11.25 29.19
C ARG A 6 -19.89 -11.17 27.82
N ARG A 7 -20.61 -11.51 26.75
CA ARG A 7 -20.09 -11.45 25.37
C ARG A 7 -19.88 -10.00 24.92
N TYR A 8 -20.83 -9.10 25.18
CA TYR A 8 -20.67 -7.68 24.88
C TYR A 8 -19.50 -7.05 25.65
N ARG A 9 -19.34 -7.36 26.96
CA ARG A 9 -18.17 -6.92 27.72
C ARG A 9 -16.86 -7.43 27.14
N ARG A 10 -16.84 -8.65 26.58
CA ARG A 10 -15.66 -9.21 25.89
C ARG A 10 -15.34 -8.45 24.60
N LEU A 11 -16.35 -8.10 23.79
CA LEU A 11 -16.20 -7.27 22.59
C LEU A 11 -15.73 -5.85 22.93
N LEU A 12 -16.29 -5.25 23.98
CA LEU A 12 -15.92 -3.91 24.41
C LEU A 12 -14.45 -3.80 24.83
N ARG A 13 -13.74 -4.90 25.17
CA ARG A 13 -12.29 -4.89 25.42
C ARG A 13 -11.46 -4.40 24.22
N ILE A 14 -12.03 -4.40 23.02
CA ILE A 14 -11.41 -3.80 21.82
C ILE A 14 -11.26 -2.28 21.99
N TYR A 15 -12.07 -1.61 22.81
CA TYR A 15 -11.90 -0.18 23.08
C TYR A 15 -10.67 0.13 23.95
N PRO A 16 -10.07 1.33 23.83
CA PRO A 16 -9.00 1.79 24.72
C PRO A 16 -9.44 1.76 26.20
N ALA A 17 -8.53 1.40 27.11
CA ALA A 17 -8.84 1.26 28.55
C ALA A 17 -9.49 2.52 29.15
N ALA A 18 -8.98 3.70 28.82
CA ALA A 18 -9.53 4.97 29.29
C ALA A 18 -10.93 5.29 28.72
N HIS A 19 -11.26 4.80 27.52
CA HIS A 19 -12.61 4.97 26.97
C HIS A 19 -13.60 4.00 27.63
N ARG A 20 -13.17 2.77 27.88
CA ARG A 20 -13.96 1.79 28.64
C ARG A 20 -14.24 2.27 30.06
N ALA A 21 -13.26 2.86 30.74
CA ALA A 21 -13.45 3.38 32.09
C ALA A 21 -14.56 4.45 32.18
N ALA A 22 -14.75 5.23 31.10
CA ALA A 22 -15.75 6.31 31.08
C ALA A 22 -17.12 5.87 30.54
N TYR A 23 -17.15 5.05 29.48
CA TYR A 23 -18.38 4.82 28.70
C TYR A 23 -18.83 3.35 28.63
N GLN A 24 -18.11 2.40 29.24
CA GLN A 24 -18.40 0.97 29.06
C GLN A 24 -19.81 0.60 29.53
N GLU A 25 -20.24 1.08 30.71
CA GLU A 25 -21.55 0.68 31.27
C GLU A 25 -22.71 1.35 30.50
N GLU A 26 -22.53 2.58 30.00
CA GLU A 26 -23.50 3.26 29.13
C GLU A 26 -23.66 2.53 27.80
N MET A 27 -22.55 2.22 27.12
CA MET A 27 -22.56 1.45 25.87
C MET A 27 -23.20 0.07 26.07
N LEU A 28 -22.89 -0.60 27.18
CA LEU A 28 -23.47 -1.90 27.52
C LEU A 28 -24.99 -1.78 27.74
N GLY A 29 -25.45 -0.72 28.42
CA GLY A 29 -26.87 -0.44 28.62
C GLY A 29 -27.62 -0.27 27.30
N VAL A 30 -27.08 0.53 26.37
CA VAL A 30 -27.67 0.74 25.04
C VAL A 30 -27.76 -0.57 24.25
N LEU A 31 -26.68 -1.37 24.24
CA LEU A 31 -26.65 -2.67 23.53
C LEU A 31 -27.64 -3.69 24.11
N LEU A 32 -27.84 -3.69 25.43
CA LEU A 32 -28.79 -4.59 26.08
C LEU A 32 -30.24 -4.12 25.88
N ALA A 33 -30.50 -2.82 25.93
CA ALA A 33 -31.83 -2.25 25.68
C ALA A 33 -32.32 -2.48 24.24
N GLY A 34 -31.40 -2.46 23.26
CA GLY A 34 -31.70 -2.76 21.86
C GLY A 34 -31.79 -4.25 21.52
N SER A 35 -31.50 -5.15 22.47
CA SER A 35 -31.50 -6.60 22.23
C SER A 35 -32.85 -7.24 22.59
N PRO A 36 -33.45 -8.07 21.71
CA PRO A 36 -34.68 -8.80 22.04
C PRO A 36 -34.54 -9.68 23.30
N PRO A 37 -35.62 -9.84 24.09
CA PRO A 37 -35.60 -10.68 25.28
C PRO A 37 -35.25 -12.13 24.92
N GLY A 38 -34.43 -12.78 25.76
CA GLY A 38 -34.00 -14.17 25.58
C GLY A 38 -32.79 -14.39 24.66
N ARG A 39 -32.26 -13.34 24.00
CA ARG A 39 -31.10 -13.46 23.12
C ARG A 39 -29.82 -13.83 23.88
N ARG A 40 -29.09 -14.84 23.40
CA ARG A 40 -27.85 -15.35 24.04
C ARG A 40 -26.55 -14.88 23.36
N PHE A 41 -26.63 -14.37 22.13
CA PHE A 41 -25.49 -13.97 21.31
C PHE A 41 -25.68 -12.56 20.71
N PRO A 42 -24.60 -11.74 20.61
CA PRO A 42 -24.64 -10.45 19.92
C PRO A 42 -25.17 -10.57 18.50
N GLY A 43 -25.79 -9.52 17.97
CA GLY A 43 -26.04 -9.42 16.55
C GLY A 43 -24.73 -9.39 15.76
N PRO A 44 -24.65 -10.03 14.58
CA PRO A 44 -23.46 -9.94 13.73
C PRO A 44 -23.19 -8.49 13.32
N GLY A 45 -24.24 -7.70 13.07
CA GLY A 45 -24.15 -6.25 12.84
C GLY A 45 -23.56 -5.49 14.03
N ASP A 46 -24.15 -5.65 15.22
CA ASP A 46 -23.68 -4.98 16.45
C ASP A 46 -22.22 -5.35 16.78
N ALA A 47 -21.86 -6.63 16.58
CA ALA A 47 -20.49 -7.09 16.79
C ALA A 47 -19.51 -6.44 15.81
N LEU A 48 -19.85 -6.39 14.52
CA LEU A 48 -19.04 -5.72 13.50
C LEU A 48 -18.89 -4.23 13.79
N ASP A 49 -19.98 -3.57 14.18
CA ASP A 49 -19.97 -2.13 14.46
C ASP A 49 -19.12 -1.81 15.71
N LEU A 50 -19.22 -2.62 16.78
CA LEU A 50 -18.37 -2.49 17.96
C LEU A 50 -16.89 -2.76 17.66
N VAL A 51 -16.59 -3.77 16.84
CA VAL A 51 -15.22 -4.06 16.42
C VAL A 51 -14.67 -2.87 15.62
N ARG A 52 -15.42 -2.39 14.63
CA ARG A 52 -15.04 -1.27 13.77
C ARG A 52 -14.84 0.01 14.58
N ALA A 53 -15.80 0.36 15.45
CA ALA A 53 -15.74 1.56 16.26
C ALA A 53 -14.64 1.48 17.33
N GLY A 54 -14.45 0.32 17.97
CA GLY A 54 -13.37 0.10 18.94
C GLY A 54 -11.98 0.16 18.32
N LEU A 55 -11.80 -0.44 17.14
CA LEU A 55 -10.56 -0.33 16.37
C LEU A 55 -10.32 1.12 15.95
N THR A 56 -11.33 1.79 15.40
CA THR A 56 -11.25 3.21 15.01
C THR A 56 -10.86 4.07 16.22
N ALA A 57 -11.48 3.88 17.38
CA ALA A 57 -11.12 4.61 18.60
C ALA A 57 -9.66 4.37 19.04
N ARG A 58 -9.15 3.13 18.91
CA ARG A 58 -7.73 2.82 19.19
C ARG A 58 -6.76 3.47 18.20
N PHE A 59 -7.11 3.52 16.92
CA PHE A 59 -6.26 4.13 15.91
C PHE A 59 -6.32 5.66 15.97
N THR A 60 -7.50 6.24 16.19
CA THR A 60 -7.70 7.70 16.27
C THR A 60 -7.06 8.30 17.51
N ARG A 61 -7.27 7.75 18.73
CA ARG A 61 -6.65 8.31 19.96
C ARG A 61 -5.13 8.22 19.98
N ARG A 62 -4.52 7.25 19.30
CA ARG A 62 -3.06 7.18 19.14
C ARG A 62 -2.53 8.17 18.12
N SER A 63 -3.37 8.63 17.20
CA SER A 63 -2.99 9.56 16.14
C SER A 63 -3.27 11.03 16.53
N THR A 64 -4.13 11.30 17.52
CA THR A 64 -4.48 12.66 17.97
C THR A 64 -3.66 13.19 19.14
N LYS A 65 -2.87 12.35 19.84
CA LYS A 65 -2.02 12.79 20.97
C LYS A 65 -0.59 13.18 20.60
N VAL A 66 -0.24 13.23 19.32
CA VAL A 66 1.03 13.84 18.90
C VAL A 66 0.77 14.95 17.88
N PRO A 67 0.43 16.16 18.34
CA PRO A 67 0.48 17.35 17.49
C PRO A 67 1.87 17.45 16.85
N GLY A 68 1.95 17.66 15.53
CA GLY A 68 3.18 18.12 14.88
C GLY A 68 4.27 17.08 14.53
N THR A 69 4.03 15.77 14.58
CA THR A 69 5.09 14.82 14.19
C THR A 69 5.33 14.69 12.68
N GLY A 70 4.51 15.20 11.77
CA GLY A 70 4.76 15.03 10.33
C GLY A 70 4.73 13.57 9.83
N TRP A 71 4.27 12.61 10.64
CA TRP A 71 4.10 11.21 10.22
C TRP A 71 3.02 11.04 9.16
N ARG A 72 1.89 11.74 9.30
CA ARG A 72 0.82 11.71 8.29
C ARG A 72 1.30 12.28 6.96
N ASP A 73 2.03 13.38 7.01
CA ASP A 73 2.66 14.00 5.84
C ASP A 73 3.65 13.04 5.18
N ALA A 74 4.51 12.38 5.98
CA ALA A 74 5.46 11.40 5.46
C ALA A 74 4.76 10.18 4.83
N ILE A 75 3.68 9.70 5.44
CA ILE A 75 2.87 8.61 4.89
C ILE A 75 2.21 9.04 3.58
N ALA A 76 1.66 10.26 3.49
CA ALA A 76 1.07 10.80 2.27
C ALA A 76 2.08 10.87 1.13
N VAL A 77 3.27 11.42 1.40
CA VAL A 77 4.35 11.54 0.42
C VAL A 77 4.85 10.15 0.00
N THR A 78 5.06 9.24 0.95
CA THR A 78 5.49 7.87 0.65
C THR A 78 4.45 7.15 -0.23
N ALA A 79 3.17 7.24 0.12
CA ALA A 79 2.09 6.63 -0.67
C ALA A 79 2.03 7.19 -2.09
N LEU A 80 2.25 8.50 -2.26
CA LEU A 80 2.34 9.11 -3.58
C LEU A 80 3.56 8.61 -4.37
N VAL A 81 4.75 8.58 -3.75
CA VAL A 81 5.97 8.06 -4.39
C VAL A 81 5.73 6.65 -4.92
N VAL A 82 5.20 5.78 -4.05
CA VAL A 82 4.89 4.39 -4.41
C VAL A 82 3.84 4.32 -5.53
N ALA A 83 2.76 5.10 -5.43
CA ALA A 83 1.74 5.13 -6.48
C ALA A 83 2.28 5.62 -7.83
N LEU A 84 3.19 6.61 -7.84
CA LEU A 84 3.82 7.12 -9.07
C LEU A 84 4.78 6.10 -9.69
N LEU A 85 5.55 5.39 -8.87
CA LEU A 85 6.43 4.32 -9.37
C LEU A 85 5.62 3.18 -9.97
N ILE A 86 4.53 2.76 -9.32
CA ILE A 86 3.64 1.73 -9.87
C ILE A 86 2.92 2.23 -11.13
N ALA A 87 2.48 3.49 -11.15
CA ALA A 87 1.91 4.09 -12.35
C ALA A 87 2.91 4.12 -13.51
N GLY A 88 4.16 4.52 -13.25
CA GLY A 88 5.23 4.54 -14.26
C GLY A 88 5.50 3.15 -14.82
N PHE A 89 5.58 2.15 -13.95
CA PHE A 89 5.73 0.74 -14.36
C PHE A 89 4.53 0.27 -15.21
N ALA A 90 3.29 0.56 -14.79
CA ALA A 90 2.10 0.17 -15.53
C ALA A 90 2.02 0.86 -16.91
N VAL A 91 2.42 2.13 -17.01
CA VAL A 91 2.51 2.85 -18.29
C VAL A 91 3.61 2.26 -19.17
N ALA A 92 4.77 1.92 -18.62
CA ALA A 92 5.85 1.25 -19.34
C ALA A 92 5.39 -0.09 -19.95
N THR A 93 4.75 -0.94 -19.14
CA THR A 93 4.16 -2.20 -19.64
C THR A 93 3.08 -1.97 -20.70
N CYS A 94 2.29 -0.91 -20.56
CA CYS A 94 1.29 -0.56 -21.59
C CYS A 94 1.96 -0.09 -22.89
N ALA A 95 3.08 0.63 -22.81
CA ALA A 95 3.85 1.08 -23.96
C ALA A 95 4.50 -0.10 -24.69
N GLU A 96 5.12 -1.03 -23.97
CA GLU A 96 5.66 -2.28 -24.52
C GLU A 96 4.58 -3.06 -25.27
N ALA A 97 3.40 -3.23 -24.66
CA ALA A 97 2.28 -3.91 -25.31
C ALA A 97 1.77 -3.19 -26.59
N LEU A 98 1.90 -1.86 -26.66
CA LEU A 98 1.58 -1.09 -27.87
C LEU A 98 2.65 -1.28 -28.95
N LEU A 99 3.92 -1.28 -28.58
CA LEU A 99 5.05 -1.50 -29.47
C LEU A 99 5.03 -2.92 -30.06
N ASP A 100 4.86 -3.95 -29.22
CA ASP A 100 4.70 -5.34 -29.66
C ASP A 100 3.58 -5.48 -30.70
N ARG A 101 2.46 -4.78 -30.47
CA ARG A 101 1.34 -4.76 -31.40
C ARG A 101 1.69 -4.05 -32.71
N ALA A 102 2.42 -2.94 -32.64
CA ALA A 102 2.86 -2.19 -33.81
C ALA A 102 3.83 -3.01 -34.68
N HIS A 103 4.70 -3.81 -34.06
CA HIS A 103 5.64 -4.71 -34.74
C HIS A 103 5.02 -6.03 -35.21
N GLY A 104 3.72 -6.24 -34.98
CA GLY A 104 3.03 -7.45 -35.41
C GLY A 104 3.43 -8.70 -34.64
N VAL A 105 3.97 -8.56 -33.42
CA VAL A 105 4.30 -9.70 -32.55
C VAL A 105 3.01 -10.49 -32.28
N PRO A 106 2.99 -11.81 -32.54
CA PRO A 106 1.78 -12.62 -32.36
C PRO A 106 1.24 -12.51 -30.93
N ARG A 107 -0.07 -12.29 -30.77
CA ARG A 107 -0.74 -12.15 -29.45
C ARG A 107 -0.50 -13.30 -28.48
N GLN A 108 -0.16 -14.48 -29.00
CA GLN A 108 0.16 -15.65 -28.18
C GLN A 108 1.48 -15.49 -27.41
N LEU A 109 2.42 -14.67 -27.91
CA LEU A 109 3.68 -14.32 -27.24
C LEU A 109 3.52 -13.11 -26.31
N ALA A 110 2.68 -12.13 -26.67
CA ALA A 110 2.45 -10.90 -25.90
C ALA A 110 1.49 -11.07 -24.68
N GLY A 111 1.05 -12.29 -24.40
CA GLY A 111 0.11 -12.58 -23.32
C GLY A 111 -1.37 -12.41 -23.71
N ALA A 112 -2.23 -13.24 -23.10
CA ALA A 112 -3.63 -13.42 -23.52
C ALA A 112 -4.55 -12.20 -23.30
N THR A 113 -4.13 -11.20 -22.54
CA THR A 113 -4.96 -10.02 -22.21
C THR A 113 -4.91 -8.90 -23.25
N GLY A 114 -3.89 -8.88 -24.13
CA GLY A 114 -3.63 -7.73 -24.99
C GLY A 114 -3.47 -6.41 -24.19
N LEU A 115 -3.87 -5.30 -24.81
CA LEU A 115 -3.69 -3.94 -24.28
C LEU A 115 -4.58 -3.58 -23.09
N LEU A 116 -5.67 -4.32 -22.84
CA LEU A 116 -6.71 -3.90 -21.91
C LEU A 116 -6.22 -3.96 -20.45
N ASP A 117 -5.52 -5.02 -20.06
CA ASP A 117 -4.99 -5.21 -18.71
C ASP A 117 -3.97 -4.12 -18.31
N PRO A 118 -2.86 -3.90 -19.06
CA PRO A 118 -1.88 -2.89 -18.69
C PRO A 118 -2.45 -1.47 -18.79
N ALA A 119 -3.34 -1.19 -19.75
CA ALA A 119 -4.00 0.12 -19.85
C ALA A 119 -4.91 0.40 -18.64
N LEU A 120 -5.70 -0.58 -18.20
CA LEU A 120 -6.56 -0.44 -17.03
C LEU A 120 -5.74 -0.12 -15.77
N ARG A 121 -4.63 -0.84 -15.58
CA ARG A 121 -3.72 -0.63 -14.44
C ARG A 121 -3.05 0.74 -14.51
N ALA A 122 -2.55 1.14 -15.67
CA ALA A 122 -1.96 2.45 -15.90
C ALA A 122 -2.96 3.58 -15.55
N VAL A 123 -4.18 3.50 -16.09
CA VAL A 123 -5.25 4.49 -15.81
C VAL A 123 -5.59 4.52 -14.32
N ALA A 124 -5.74 3.36 -13.68
CA ALA A 124 -6.09 3.29 -12.26
C ALA A 124 -5.01 3.95 -11.38
N TRP A 125 -3.74 3.64 -11.60
CA TRP A 125 -2.63 4.18 -10.80
C TRP A 125 -2.34 5.66 -11.10
N LEU A 126 -2.47 6.10 -12.35
CA LEU A 126 -2.42 7.52 -12.71
C LEU A 126 -3.53 8.32 -12.02
N ALA A 127 -4.74 7.76 -11.94
CA ALA A 127 -5.85 8.39 -11.25
C ALA A 127 -5.61 8.49 -9.73
N VAL A 128 -5.01 7.46 -9.11
CA VAL A 128 -4.56 7.51 -7.70
C VAL A 128 -3.55 8.63 -7.49
N ALA A 129 -2.51 8.69 -8.33
CA ALA A 129 -1.46 9.70 -8.24
C ALA A 129 -2.01 11.13 -8.44
N ALA A 130 -2.88 11.33 -9.43
CA ALA A 130 -3.53 12.62 -9.68
C ALA A 130 -4.42 13.05 -8.51
N ALA A 131 -5.21 12.14 -7.94
CA ALA A 131 -6.03 12.43 -6.76
C ALA A 131 -5.16 12.78 -5.53
N ALA A 132 -4.01 12.12 -5.35
CA ALA A 132 -3.09 12.42 -4.27
C ALA A 132 -2.37 13.77 -4.45
N LEU A 133 -1.92 14.08 -5.67
CA LEU A 133 -1.27 15.36 -6.01
C LEU A 133 -2.21 16.56 -5.83
N THR A 134 -3.51 16.37 -6.07
CA THR A 134 -4.55 17.40 -5.84
C THR A 134 -4.97 17.52 -4.37
N GLY A 135 -4.37 16.74 -3.46
CA GLY A 135 -4.68 16.75 -2.03
C GLY A 135 -5.99 16.05 -1.67
N ARG A 136 -6.63 15.34 -2.62
CA ARG A 136 -7.91 14.65 -2.43
C ARG A 136 -7.69 13.23 -1.90
N TYR A 137 -7.12 13.09 -0.70
CA TYR A 137 -6.73 11.78 -0.14
C TYR A 137 -7.87 10.77 0.00
N ARG A 138 -9.13 11.22 0.17
CA ARG A 138 -10.30 10.33 0.15
C ARG A 138 -10.54 9.73 -1.23
N ALA A 139 -10.43 10.55 -2.28
CA ALA A 139 -10.52 10.08 -3.66
C ALA A 139 -9.33 9.17 -3.98
N ALA A 140 -8.10 9.54 -3.60
CA ALA A 140 -6.92 8.69 -3.79
C ALA A 140 -7.11 7.32 -3.14
N ALA A 141 -7.58 7.26 -1.89
CA ALA A 141 -7.88 5.99 -1.21
C ALA A 141 -8.98 5.17 -1.91
N ALA A 142 -10.04 5.81 -2.42
CA ALA A 142 -11.10 5.12 -3.16
C ALA A 142 -10.58 4.57 -4.50
N MET A 143 -9.83 5.38 -5.25
CA MET A 143 -9.19 4.97 -6.51
C MET A 143 -8.16 3.86 -6.27
N SER A 144 -7.43 3.87 -5.14
CA SER A 144 -6.53 2.75 -4.77
C SER A 144 -7.30 1.47 -4.49
N GLY A 145 -8.54 1.56 -3.98
CA GLY A 145 -9.43 0.41 -3.87
C GLY A 145 -9.84 -0.15 -5.24
N LEU A 146 -10.11 0.72 -6.23
CA LEU A 146 -10.37 0.29 -7.60
C LEU A 146 -9.12 -0.31 -8.27
N ALA A 147 -7.95 0.31 -8.07
CA ALA A 147 -6.68 -0.23 -8.53
C ALA A 147 -6.43 -1.62 -7.91
N LEU A 148 -6.68 -1.80 -6.61
CA LEU A 148 -6.59 -3.08 -5.94
C LEU A 148 -7.48 -4.15 -6.58
N LEU A 149 -8.72 -3.82 -6.96
CA LEU A 149 -9.61 -4.74 -7.66
C LEU A 149 -9.06 -5.11 -9.05
N ALA A 150 -8.49 -4.14 -9.78
CA ALA A 150 -7.82 -4.40 -11.05
C ALA A 150 -6.63 -5.35 -10.87
N GLU A 151 -5.77 -5.11 -9.87
CA GLU A 151 -4.62 -5.97 -9.55
C GLU A 151 -5.06 -7.42 -9.20
N PHE A 152 -6.10 -7.59 -8.38
CA PHE A 152 -6.65 -8.91 -8.09
C PHE A 152 -7.26 -9.57 -9.32
N GLY A 153 -7.93 -8.81 -10.18
CA GLY A 153 -8.45 -9.29 -11.45
C GLY A 153 -7.33 -9.83 -12.34
N SER A 154 -6.23 -9.10 -12.48
CA SER A 154 -5.05 -9.54 -13.23
C SER A 154 -4.46 -10.81 -12.64
N VAL A 155 -4.27 -10.88 -11.33
CA VAL A 155 -3.75 -12.10 -10.66
C VAL A 155 -4.68 -13.29 -10.88
N ALA A 156 -5.99 -13.13 -10.69
CA ALA A 156 -6.96 -14.20 -10.88
C ALA A 156 -7.04 -14.68 -12.34
N PHE A 157 -6.97 -13.75 -13.29
CA PHE A 157 -6.92 -14.06 -14.72
C PHE A 157 -5.68 -14.90 -15.06
N TRP A 158 -4.51 -14.44 -14.64
CA TRP A 158 -3.25 -15.14 -14.90
C TRP A 158 -3.15 -16.48 -14.18
N LEU A 159 -3.85 -16.65 -13.05
CA LEU A 159 -3.85 -17.91 -12.31
C LEU A 159 -4.48 -19.05 -13.15
N GLY A 160 -5.45 -18.73 -14.01
CA GLY A 160 -6.09 -19.70 -14.89
C GLY A 160 -5.31 -20.02 -16.17
N LEU A 161 -4.40 -19.14 -16.60
CA LEU A 161 -3.64 -19.30 -17.85
C LEU A 161 -2.19 -19.72 -17.61
N THR A 162 -1.48 -18.97 -16.78
CA THR A 162 -0.07 -19.17 -16.48
C THR A 162 0.18 -18.86 -14.99
N PRO A 163 0.04 -19.86 -14.10
CA PRO A 163 0.12 -19.67 -12.65
C PRO A 163 1.39 -18.96 -12.17
N TRP A 164 2.52 -19.16 -12.87
CA TRP A 164 3.78 -18.49 -12.56
C TRP A 164 3.69 -16.97 -12.76
N GLN A 165 2.99 -16.50 -13.79
CA GLN A 165 2.78 -15.06 -14.04
C GLN A 165 1.86 -14.46 -12.96
N ALA A 166 0.86 -15.20 -12.50
CA ALA A 166 0.01 -14.78 -11.38
C ALA A 166 0.84 -14.60 -10.09
N MET A 167 1.77 -15.52 -9.85
CA MET A 167 2.70 -15.43 -8.72
C MET A 167 3.62 -14.21 -8.85
N ARG A 168 4.20 -13.99 -10.05
CA ARG A 168 5.01 -12.79 -10.35
C ARG A 168 4.24 -11.49 -10.13
N LEU A 169 2.92 -11.48 -10.32
CA LEU A 169 2.06 -10.31 -10.11
C LEU A 169 1.55 -10.15 -8.67
N ALA A 170 1.75 -11.13 -7.78
CA ALA A 170 1.17 -11.14 -6.43
C ALA A 170 1.68 -10.00 -5.52
N TRP A 171 2.81 -9.38 -5.84
CA TRP A 171 3.31 -8.21 -5.09
C TRP A 171 2.44 -6.97 -5.30
N ALA A 172 1.81 -6.81 -6.47
CA ALA A 172 1.06 -5.62 -6.83
C ALA A 172 -0.19 -5.38 -5.96
N PRO A 173 -1.06 -6.38 -5.68
CA PRO A 173 -2.16 -6.19 -4.73
C PRO A 173 -1.67 -5.89 -3.32
N CYS A 174 -0.52 -6.42 -2.89
CA CYS A 174 0.07 -6.09 -1.59
C CYS A 174 0.44 -4.60 -1.52
N MET A 175 1.05 -4.06 -2.58
CA MET A 175 1.35 -2.62 -2.65
C MET A 175 0.09 -1.77 -2.73
N ALA A 176 -0.93 -2.20 -3.47
CA ALA A 176 -2.22 -1.51 -3.53
C ALA A 176 -2.91 -1.42 -2.16
N ILE A 177 -2.86 -2.49 -1.35
CA ILE A 177 -3.35 -2.47 0.03
C ILE A 177 -2.55 -1.48 0.88
N LEU A 178 -1.21 -1.49 0.78
CA LEU A 178 -0.37 -0.57 1.54
C LEU A 178 -0.60 0.89 1.15
N VAL A 179 -0.74 1.21 -0.13
CA VAL A 179 -1.04 2.55 -0.62
C VAL A 179 -2.44 3.00 -0.18
N ALA A 180 -3.45 2.14 -0.33
CA ALA A 180 -4.81 2.43 0.09
C ALA A 180 -4.87 2.72 1.59
N THR A 181 -4.25 1.87 2.43
CA THR A 181 -4.19 2.08 3.88
C THR A 181 -3.40 3.33 4.25
N ALA A 182 -2.31 3.63 3.54
CA ALA A 182 -1.54 4.85 3.70
C ALA A 182 -2.39 6.11 3.41
N PHE A 183 -3.15 6.15 2.31
CA PHE A 183 -4.03 7.29 2.03
C PHE A 183 -5.21 7.40 3.00
N VAL A 184 -5.75 6.28 3.49
CA VAL A 184 -6.77 6.29 4.56
C VAL A 184 -6.21 6.91 5.84
N THR A 185 -4.98 6.58 6.21
CA THR A 185 -4.34 7.14 7.41
C THR A 185 -3.88 8.59 7.23
N ALA A 186 -3.54 8.98 6.00
CA ALA A 186 -3.11 10.33 5.64
C ALA A 186 -4.26 11.30 5.31
N ARG A 187 -5.53 10.94 5.54
CA ARG A 187 -6.71 11.80 5.24
C ARG A 187 -6.68 13.21 5.82
N THR A 188 -5.86 13.44 6.84
CA THR A 188 -5.70 14.73 7.55
C THR A 188 -4.28 15.29 7.43
N ALA A 189 -3.47 14.75 6.51
CA ALA A 189 -2.15 15.28 6.19
C ALA A 189 -2.29 16.64 5.48
N ARG A 190 -1.23 17.45 5.52
CA ARG A 190 -1.14 18.65 4.69
C ARG A 190 -1.15 18.25 3.20
N PRO A 191 -1.65 19.09 2.29
CA PRO A 191 -1.53 18.85 0.85
C PRO A 191 -0.07 18.60 0.43
N ILE A 192 0.18 17.58 -0.40
CA ILE A 192 1.55 17.21 -0.83
C ILE A 192 2.31 18.39 -1.44
N ARG A 193 1.59 19.27 -2.17
CA ARG A 193 2.16 20.49 -2.77
C ARG A 193 2.80 21.45 -1.77
N GLU A 194 2.30 21.47 -0.53
CA GLU A 194 2.85 22.29 0.55
C GLU A 194 4.05 21.63 1.23
N ILE A 195 4.10 20.29 1.23
CA ILE A 195 5.17 19.51 1.87
C ILE A 195 6.42 19.42 1.00
N VAL A 196 6.24 19.22 -0.31
CA VAL A 196 7.31 18.89 -1.26
C VAL A 196 7.75 20.10 -2.11
N GLY A 197 6.94 21.16 -2.15
CA GLY A 197 7.20 22.35 -2.96
C GLY A 197 7.02 22.13 -4.47
N GLY A 198 7.36 23.13 -5.29
CA GLY A 198 7.27 23.07 -6.75
C GLY A 198 8.31 22.14 -7.38
N PHE A 199 9.58 22.33 -7.03
CA PHE A 199 10.70 21.56 -7.58
C PHE A 199 10.59 20.06 -7.28
N GLY A 200 10.31 19.69 -6.03
CA GLY A 200 10.16 18.28 -5.67
C GLY A 200 8.96 17.61 -6.36
N ARG A 201 7.89 18.35 -6.68
CA ARG A 201 6.77 17.83 -7.48
C ARG A 201 7.20 17.54 -8.92
N ALA A 202 7.98 18.42 -9.54
CA ALA A 202 8.51 18.18 -10.87
C ALA A 202 9.38 16.92 -10.90
N LEU A 203 10.27 16.74 -9.91
CA LEU A 203 11.07 15.53 -9.77
C LEU A 203 10.23 14.26 -9.57
N LEU A 204 9.15 14.34 -8.79
CA LEU A 204 8.21 13.23 -8.60
C LEU A 204 7.51 12.82 -9.89
N VAL A 205 7.00 13.80 -10.63
CA VAL A 205 6.35 13.54 -11.92
C VAL A 205 7.36 12.95 -12.91
N ALA A 206 8.58 13.51 -12.96
CA ALA A 206 9.66 12.96 -13.77
C ALA A 206 9.98 11.50 -13.39
N ALA A 207 10.04 11.17 -12.09
CA ALA A 207 10.30 9.81 -11.63
C ALA A 207 9.23 8.81 -12.08
N GLY A 208 7.97 9.25 -12.23
CA GLY A 208 6.90 8.41 -12.80
C GLY A 208 6.93 8.30 -14.32
N ILE A 209 7.47 9.29 -15.03
CA ILE A 209 7.55 9.30 -16.50
C ILE A 209 8.75 8.50 -17.02
N VAL A 210 9.88 8.54 -16.31
CA VAL A 210 11.13 7.89 -16.75
C VAL A 210 10.97 6.41 -17.09
N PRO A 211 10.29 5.56 -16.30
CA PRO A 211 10.08 4.16 -16.67
C PRO A 211 9.33 4.00 -18.00
N ALA A 212 8.32 4.84 -18.24
CA ALA A 212 7.60 4.83 -19.50
C ALA A 212 8.51 5.23 -20.67
N ALA A 213 9.27 6.31 -20.52
CA ALA A 213 10.22 6.75 -21.54
C ALA A 213 11.33 5.69 -21.79
N ALA A 214 11.75 4.98 -20.75
CA ALA A 214 12.71 3.90 -20.85
C ALA A 214 12.18 2.73 -21.68
N ALA A 215 10.94 2.29 -21.45
CA ALA A 215 10.30 1.27 -22.27
C ALA A 215 10.28 1.63 -23.77
N TRP A 216 10.04 2.90 -24.11
CA TRP A 216 10.10 3.37 -25.50
C TRP A 216 11.52 3.37 -26.09
N ALA A 217 12.53 3.63 -25.26
CA ALA A 217 13.92 3.74 -25.69
C ALA A 217 14.65 2.38 -25.73
N ALA A 218 14.13 1.35 -25.07
CA ALA A 218 14.72 0.01 -25.02
C ALA A 218 14.80 -0.68 -26.40
N GLU A 219 14.11 -0.18 -27.44
CA GLU A 219 14.32 -0.63 -28.82
C GLU A 219 15.69 -0.23 -29.38
N ALA A 220 16.34 0.77 -28.81
CA ALA A 220 17.72 1.08 -29.11
C ALA A 220 18.62 0.20 -28.23
N PRO A 221 19.48 -0.68 -28.80
CA PRO A 221 20.40 -1.52 -28.03
C PRO A 221 21.53 -0.64 -27.47
N VAL A 222 21.23 0.08 -26.40
CA VAL A 222 22.19 0.90 -25.66
C VAL A 222 22.65 0.09 -24.46
N PRO A 223 23.92 -0.37 -24.43
CA PRO A 223 24.45 -1.11 -23.29
C PRO A 223 24.28 -0.32 -21.98
N GLY A 224 23.72 -0.94 -20.94
CA GLY A 224 23.51 -0.32 -19.63
C GLY A 224 22.22 0.48 -19.46
N PHE A 225 21.33 0.49 -20.47
CA PHE A 225 20.05 1.21 -20.39
C PHE A 225 19.09 0.64 -19.34
N ASP A 226 19.11 -0.69 -19.15
CA ASP A 226 18.29 -1.36 -18.14
C ASP A 226 18.60 -0.87 -16.72
N ASP A 227 19.87 -0.65 -16.41
CA ASP A 227 20.30 -0.10 -15.12
C ASP A 227 19.77 1.34 -14.94
N LEU A 228 19.81 2.16 -15.97
CA LEU A 228 19.34 3.55 -15.90
C LEU A 228 17.84 3.65 -15.60
N SER A 229 17.04 2.72 -16.13
CA SER A 229 15.58 2.68 -15.90
C SER A 229 15.22 2.52 -14.40
N VAL A 230 16.10 1.87 -13.62
CA VAL A 230 15.93 1.66 -12.17
C VAL A 230 16.57 2.79 -11.37
N TRP A 231 17.80 3.19 -11.71
CA TRP A 231 18.55 4.16 -10.92
C TRP A 231 18.04 5.59 -11.08
N VAL A 232 17.55 5.97 -12.26
CA VAL A 232 17.08 7.34 -12.50
C VAL A 232 15.84 7.69 -11.67
N PRO A 233 14.75 6.87 -11.63
CA PRO A 233 13.62 7.14 -10.74
C PRO A 233 14.03 7.23 -9.27
N LEU A 234 14.96 6.37 -8.82
CA LEU A 234 15.48 6.41 -7.45
C LEU A 234 16.25 7.71 -7.16
N ALA A 235 17.09 8.16 -8.10
CA ALA A 235 17.81 9.42 -7.98
C ALA A 235 16.86 10.62 -7.93
N LEU A 236 15.81 10.63 -8.76
CA LEU A 236 14.78 11.68 -8.77
C LEU A 236 13.97 11.70 -7.47
N VAL A 237 13.57 10.54 -6.96
CA VAL A 237 12.92 10.42 -5.64
C VAL A 237 13.85 10.92 -4.54
N SER A 238 15.13 10.56 -4.60
CA SER A 238 16.13 11.00 -3.61
C SER A 238 16.32 12.52 -3.63
N GLY A 239 16.41 13.12 -4.84
CA GLY A 239 16.46 14.56 -5.03
C GLY A 239 15.23 15.27 -4.48
N MET A 240 14.03 14.70 -4.70
CA MET A 240 12.80 15.24 -4.13
C MET A 240 12.81 15.19 -2.60
N VAL A 241 13.28 14.08 -2.01
CA VAL A 241 13.34 13.89 -0.55
C VAL A 241 14.25 14.92 0.12
N ILE A 242 15.32 15.37 -0.55
CA ILE A 242 16.21 16.43 -0.05
C ILE A 242 15.44 17.73 0.19
N GLY A 243 14.49 18.06 -0.70
CA GLY A 243 13.66 19.27 -0.65
C GLY A 243 12.51 19.25 0.37
N ILE A 244 12.28 18.14 1.06
CA ILE A 244 11.22 18.01 2.08
C ILE A 244 11.69 18.59 3.43
N ASP A 245 10.76 19.18 4.17
CA ASP A 245 10.89 19.54 5.59
C ASP A 245 11.68 18.47 6.38
N PRO A 246 12.74 18.83 7.14
CA PRO A 246 13.58 17.87 7.88
C PRO A 246 12.84 16.83 8.73
N PRO A 247 11.76 17.16 9.48
CA PRO A 247 11.02 16.14 10.23
C PRO A 247 10.32 15.14 9.31
N VAL A 248 9.72 15.58 8.21
CA VAL A 248 9.02 14.70 7.27
C VAL A 248 10.03 13.86 6.48
N ARG A 249 11.14 14.48 6.05
CA ARG A 249 12.23 13.84 5.30
C ARG A 249 12.73 12.56 5.94
N ARG A 250 13.10 12.57 7.22
CA ARG A 250 13.62 11.37 7.93
C ARG A 250 12.64 10.20 7.89
N ARG A 251 11.34 10.50 7.92
CA ARG A 251 10.28 9.48 7.91
C ARG A 251 10.03 8.96 6.50
N VAL A 252 10.08 9.81 5.49
CA VAL A 252 10.00 9.39 4.08
C VAL A 252 11.19 8.50 3.72
N VAL A 253 12.41 8.86 4.13
CA VAL A 253 13.62 8.04 3.95
C VAL A 253 13.49 6.66 4.58
N LEU A 254 12.74 6.53 5.68
CA LEU A 254 12.51 5.24 6.33
C LEU A 254 11.37 4.45 5.67
N LEU A 255 10.28 5.13 5.30
CA LEU A 255 9.07 4.49 4.79
C LEU A 255 9.18 4.07 3.32
N VAL A 256 9.81 4.86 2.46
CA VAL A 256 9.93 4.55 1.02
C VAL A 256 10.69 3.24 0.80
N PRO A 257 11.90 3.03 1.35
CA PRO A 257 12.58 1.75 1.23
C PRO A 257 11.81 0.63 1.92
N ALA A 258 11.17 0.87 3.06
CA ALA A 258 10.39 -0.18 3.73
C ALA A 258 9.20 -0.68 2.88
N MET A 259 8.60 0.18 2.05
CA MET A 259 7.54 -0.20 1.11
C MET A 259 8.10 -0.77 -0.20
N MET A 260 9.24 -0.27 -0.70
CA MET A 260 9.78 -0.61 -2.02
C MET A 260 10.83 -1.72 -2.06
N LEU A 261 11.59 -1.92 -0.97
CA LEU A 261 12.64 -2.92 -0.93
C LEU A 261 12.07 -4.32 -1.20
N THR A 262 10.92 -4.64 -0.62
CA THR A 262 10.34 -5.96 -0.76
C THR A 262 9.89 -6.31 -2.18
N PRO A 263 9.07 -5.50 -2.89
CA PRO A 263 8.71 -5.83 -4.27
C PRO A 263 9.92 -5.82 -5.20
N VAL A 264 10.90 -4.92 -4.98
CA VAL A 264 12.14 -4.91 -5.77
C VAL A 264 12.94 -6.20 -5.58
N VAL A 265 13.18 -6.61 -4.32
CA VAL A 265 13.89 -7.86 -4.02
C VAL A 265 13.12 -9.06 -4.54
N PHE A 266 11.79 -9.08 -4.38
CA PHE A 266 10.94 -10.14 -4.93
C PHE A 266 11.10 -10.25 -6.44
N LEU A 267 11.00 -9.14 -7.18
CA LEU A 267 11.14 -9.14 -8.63
C LEU A 267 12.55 -9.54 -9.08
N GLN A 268 13.59 -9.03 -8.43
CA GLN A 268 14.97 -9.41 -8.74
C GLN A 268 15.24 -10.90 -8.48
N VAL A 269 14.79 -11.43 -7.34
CA VAL A 269 14.93 -12.85 -7.04
C VAL A 269 14.13 -13.68 -8.04
N TRP A 270 12.90 -13.27 -8.36
CA TRP A 270 12.07 -13.93 -9.36
C TRP A 270 12.75 -13.98 -10.72
N ASP A 271 13.17 -12.84 -11.26
CA ASP A 271 13.77 -12.74 -12.60
C ASP A 271 15.14 -13.45 -12.66
N SER A 272 15.87 -13.53 -11.54
CA SER A 272 17.13 -14.30 -11.47
C SER A 272 16.94 -15.83 -11.38
N THR A 273 15.78 -16.29 -10.88
CA THR A 273 15.52 -17.72 -10.63
C THR A 273 14.68 -18.37 -11.73
N VAL A 274 13.85 -17.58 -12.42
CA VAL A 274 12.99 -18.04 -13.51
C VAL A 274 13.63 -17.64 -14.84
N LEU A 275 14.41 -18.55 -15.44
CA LEU A 275 14.96 -18.34 -16.77
C LEU A 275 13.84 -18.11 -17.80
N PRO A 276 13.98 -17.10 -18.69
CA PRO A 276 13.08 -16.91 -19.83
C PRO A 276 12.99 -18.19 -20.66
N GLY A 277 11.78 -18.67 -20.94
CA GLY A 277 11.56 -19.87 -21.77
C GLY A 277 11.54 -21.20 -21.03
N SER A 278 11.56 -21.22 -19.70
CA SER A 278 11.57 -22.46 -18.87
C SER A 278 10.29 -23.33 -18.91
N GLY A 279 9.36 -23.09 -19.85
CA GLY A 279 8.35 -24.07 -20.26
C GLY A 279 7.45 -24.66 -19.16
N GLY A 280 7.21 -23.92 -18.07
CA GLY A 280 6.28 -24.35 -17.01
C GLY A 280 6.88 -25.24 -15.91
N LEU A 281 8.17 -25.58 -15.96
CA LEU A 281 8.85 -26.29 -14.88
C LEU A 281 9.48 -25.31 -13.87
N VAL A 282 8.67 -24.38 -13.34
CA VAL A 282 9.09 -23.63 -12.15
C VAL A 282 9.00 -24.58 -10.95
N PRO A 283 10.10 -24.92 -10.26
CA PRO A 283 10.04 -25.86 -9.14
C PRO A 283 9.10 -25.34 -8.05
N GLN A 284 8.23 -26.20 -7.51
CA GLN A 284 7.28 -25.82 -6.44
C GLN A 284 7.94 -25.16 -5.22
N VAL A 285 9.23 -25.45 -5.00
CA VAL A 285 10.04 -24.86 -3.94
C VAL A 285 10.28 -23.36 -4.18
N VAL A 286 10.44 -22.91 -5.43
CA VAL A 286 10.53 -21.49 -5.79
C VAL A 286 9.20 -20.81 -5.44
N THR A 287 8.07 -21.42 -5.79
CA THR A 287 6.75 -20.81 -5.54
C THR A 287 6.42 -20.54 -4.07
N VAL A 288 6.82 -21.40 -3.13
CA VAL A 288 6.56 -21.17 -1.69
C VAL A 288 7.44 -20.07 -1.11
N ARG A 289 8.74 -20.08 -1.44
CA ARG A 289 9.69 -19.05 -1.01
C ARG A 289 9.26 -17.66 -1.48
N GLU A 290 8.89 -17.54 -2.76
CA GLU A 290 8.51 -16.27 -3.36
C GLU A 290 7.16 -15.77 -2.81
N SER A 291 6.22 -16.68 -2.53
CA SER A 291 4.95 -16.32 -1.84
C SER A 291 5.21 -15.69 -0.47
N VAL A 292 6.15 -16.23 0.31
CA VAL A 292 6.51 -15.68 1.63
C VAL A 292 7.17 -14.30 1.48
N LEU A 293 8.04 -14.12 0.49
CA LEU A 293 8.70 -12.83 0.23
C LEU A 293 7.69 -11.74 -0.18
N SER A 294 6.65 -12.06 -0.94
CA SER A 294 5.63 -11.08 -1.32
C SER A 294 4.81 -10.54 -0.13
N LEU A 295 4.68 -11.31 0.96
CA LEU A 295 4.02 -10.89 2.21
C LEU A 295 4.94 -10.09 3.15
N ALA A 296 6.26 -10.12 2.94
CA ALA A 296 7.21 -9.43 3.81
C ALA A 296 7.02 -7.91 3.94
N PRO A 297 6.53 -7.11 2.96
CA PRO A 297 6.38 -5.67 3.17
C PRO A 297 5.26 -5.37 4.15
N ILE A 298 4.18 -6.16 4.13
CA ILE A 298 3.08 -6.06 5.09
C ILE A 298 3.58 -6.35 6.51
N VAL A 299 4.39 -7.40 6.66
CA VAL A 299 4.98 -7.80 7.95
C VAL A 299 5.97 -6.75 8.45
N ILE A 300 6.86 -6.24 7.60
CA ILE A 300 7.85 -5.20 7.96
C ILE A 300 7.14 -3.91 8.39
N VAL A 301 6.17 -3.42 7.61
CA VAL A 301 5.42 -2.21 7.95
C VAL A 301 4.62 -2.41 9.23
N ALA A 302 3.98 -3.57 9.43
CA ALA A 302 3.29 -3.90 10.66
C ALA A 302 4.24 -3.97 11.87
N GLY A 303 5.44 -4.54 11.67
CA GLY A 303 6.51 -4.63 12.66
C GLY A 303 7.06 -3.26 13.05
N LEU A 304 7.38 -2.39 12.10
CA LEU A 304 7.80 -1.01 12.35
C LEU A 304 6.72 -0.22 13.10
N ALA A 305 5.45 -0.38 12.70
CA ALA A 305 4.34 0.21 13.41
C ALA A 305 4.18 -0.32 14.84
N ALA A 306 4.48 -1.61 15.09
CA ALA A 306 4.48 -2.20 16.43
C ALA A 306 5.67 -1.75 17.29
N GLY A 307 6.88 -1.71 16.73
CA GLY A 307 8.09 -1.27 17.39
C GLY A 307 8.02 0.21 17.80
N ALA A 308 7.52 1.07 16.93
CA ALA A 308 7.27 2.48 17.26
C ALA A 308 6.31 2.63 18.45
N ARG A 309 5.31 1.75 18.59
CA ARG A 309 4.39 1.75 19.76
C ARG A 309 5.11 1.36 21.04
N PHE A 310 6.09 0.47 20.99
CA PHE A 310 6.83 0.01 22.17
C PHE A 310 7.73 1.10 22.74
N VAL A 311 8.47 1.80 21.87
CA VAL A 311 9.38 2.90 22.26
C VAL A 311 8.62 4.06 22.92
N VAL A 312 7.47 4.45 22.36
CA VAL A 312 6.63 5.52 22.94
C VAL A 312 6.09 5.11 24.32
N ARG A 313 5.71 3.85 24.50
CA ARG A 313 5.19 3.35 25.78
C ARG A 313 6.24 3.36 26.89
N ARG A 314 7.50 3.00 26.58
CA ARG A 314 8.61 3.07 27.55
C ARG A 314 8.90 4.51 27.99
N ARG A 315 8.97 5.47 27.06
CA ARG A 315 9.22 6.89 27.41
C ARG A 315 8.11 7.52 28.26
N GLY A 316 6.87 7.05 28.11
CA GLY A 316 5.74 7.51 28.93
C GLY A 316 5.74 6.99 30.37
N GLN A 317 6.41 5.87 30.67
CA GLN A 317 6.49 5.32 32.04
C GLN A 317 7.61 5.94 32.87
N VAL A 318 8.68 6.46 32.25
CA VAL A 318 9.81 7.06 32.97
C VAL A 318 9.46 8.42 33.59
N ARG A 319 8.44 9.13 33.07
CA ARG A 319 8.05 10.47 33.55
C ARG A 319 6.95 10.50 34.63
N VAL A 320 6.60 9.36 35.24
CA VAL A 320 5.53 9.29 36.26
C VAL A 320 6.08 9.04 37.67
N HIS A 321 7.40 9.00 37.83
CA HIS A 321 8.07 8.79 39.13
C HIS A 321 9.04 9.90 39.53
N GLU A 322 8.89 11.08 38.95
CA GLU A 322 9.45 12.34 39.44
C GLU A 322 8.28 13.30 39.72
#